data_AF-A0A1E1W980-F1
#
_entry.id   AF-A0A1E1W980-F1
#
_cell.length_a   1.000
_cell.length_b   1.000
_cell.length_c   1.000
_cell.angle_alpha   90.00
_cell.angle_beta   90.00
_cell.angle_gamma   90.00
#
_symmetry.space_group_name_H-M   'P 1'
#
loop_
_entity.id
_entity.type
_entity.pdbx_description
1 polymer ?
#
loop_
_entity_poly.entity_id
_entity_poly.type
_entity_poly.pdbx_seq_one_letter_code
_entity_poly.pdbx_strand_id
1 'polypeptide(L)'
;KVLRNKLDQFSLYILQELINLIQNAAKVVSSAGTVCVRYIVTYVHSPRLVPVIVTNLTTNKSKEIRSTLSEVLVLLLEKWPAQTIEKQQQAVRDAIRRACVDADAHARNCGRKAYWAYKRLFPDDAEHLFANLDAAAQKQLERERNVGSVDSLHHIGQERRTITSPRSPSASVSER
;
A
#
# COMPACT_ATOMS: atom_id res chain seq x y z
N LYS A 1 3.79 -22.04 16.86
CA LYS A 1 3.62 -22.21 15.39
C LYS A 1 2.64 -21.17 14.89
N VAL A 2 2.90 -20.47 13.78
CA VAL A 2 1.97 -19.47 13.22
C VAL A 2 0.95 -20.18 12.32
N LEU A 3 -0.34 -19.89 12.48
CA LEU A 3 -1.44 -20.57 11.76
C LEU A 3 -1.55 -20.15 10.27
N ARG A 4 -1.27 -18.88 9.95
CA ARG A 4 -1.36 -18.31 8.59
C ARG A 4 -2.70 -18.69 7.93
N ASN A 5 -2.66 -19.26 6.73
CA ASN A 5 -3.84 -19.62 5.95
C ASN A 5 -4.71 -20.72 6.60
N LYS A 6 -4.25 -21.40 7.66
CA LYS A 6 -5.13 -22.30 8.43
C LYS A 6 -6.22 -21.55 9.22
N LEU A 7 -6.09 -20.23 9.35
CA LEU A 7 -7.07 -19.37 10.01
C LEU A 7 -8.03 -18.71 9.00
N ASP A 8 -8.03 -19.11 7.73
CA ASP A 8 -8.79 -18.42 6.67
C ASP A 8 -10.30 -18.38 6.93
N GLN A 9 -10.91 -19.52 7.28
CA GLN A 9 -12.34 -19.64 7.53
C GLN A 9 -12.76 -18.83 8.75
N PHE A 10 -11.97 -18.88 9.83
CA PHE A 10 -12.22 -18.08 11.02
C PHE A 10 -12.06 -16.59 10.73
N SER A 11 -10.98 -16.20 10.02
CA SER A 11 -10.73 -14.81 9.64
C SER A 11 -11.87 -14.26 8.79
N LEU A 12 -12.37 -15.06 7.84
CA LEU A 12 -13.52 -14.67 7.02
C LEU A 12 -14.78 -14.44 7.87
N TYR A 13 -15.02 -15.31 8.86
CA TYR A 13 -16.19 -15.23 9.73
C TYR A 13 -16.21 -13.96 10.59
N ILE A 14 -15.06 -13.52 11.10
CA ILE A 14 -14.98 -12.36 12.03
C ILE A 14 -14.65 -11.03 11.34
N LEU A 15 -14.30 -11.05 10.06
CA LEU A 15 -13.72 -9.88 9.40
C LEU A 15 -14.69 -8.70 9.36
N GLN A 16 -15.98 -8.95 9.14
CA GLN A 16 -16.99 -7.88 9.07
C GLN A 16 -17.16 -7.19 10.42
N GLU A 17 -17.14 -7.95 11.51
CA GLU A 17 -17.25 -7.47 12.89
C GLU A 17 -16.04 -6.60 13.23
N LEU A 18 -14.83 -7.04 12.87
CA LEU A 18 -13.61 -6.26 13.06
C LEU A 18 -13.61 -4.96 12.26
N ILE A 19 -14.12 -4.98 11.03
CA ILE A 19 -14.29 -3.76 10.22
C ILE A 19 -15.25 -2.78 10.91
N ASN A 20 -16.35 -3.27 11.48
CA ASN A 20 -17.31 -2.43 12.19
C ASN A 20 -16.71 -1.75 13.44
N LEU A 21 -15.65 -2.32 14.03
CA LEU A 21 -14.95 -1.69 15.16
C LEU A 21 -14.18 -0.43 14.75
N ILE A 22 -13.75 -0.29 13.49
CA ILE A 22 -12.88 0.81 13.03
C ILE A 22 -13.52 2.20 13.30
N GLN A 23 -14.85 2.30 13.16
CA GLN A 23 -15.60 3.55 13.39
C GLN A 23 -16.04 3.74 14.86
N ASN A 24 -15.58 2.91 15.79
CA ASN A 24 -15.98 3.00 17.19
C ASN A 24 -15.43 4.27 17.86
N ALA A 25 -16.29 4.96 18.62
CA ALA A 25 -15.95 6.20 19.33
C ALA A 25 -14.88 5.98 20.42
N ALA A 26 -14.85 4.80 21.06
CA ALA A 26 -13.81 4.46 22.01
C ALA A 26 -12.51 4.13 21.26
N LYS A 27 -11.51 5.02 21.37
CA LYS A 27 -10.23 4.91 20.63
C LYS A 27 -9.51 3.57 20.83
N VAL A 28 -9.59 2.99 22.03
CA VAL A 28 -8.99 1.68 22.32
C VAL A 28 -9.64 0.57 21.49
N VAL A 29 -10.96 0.65 21.26
CA VAL A 29 -11.72 -0.34 20.47
C VAL A 29 -11.46 -0.16 18.99
N SER A 30 -11.54 1.08 18.47
CA SER A 30 -11.30 1.33 17.06
C SER A 30 -9.87 1.04 16.63
N SER A 31 -8.87 1.42 17.42
CA SER A 31 -7.49 1.06 17.14
C SER A 31 -7.26 -0.46 17.18
N ALA A 32 -7.84 -1.18 18.14
CA ALA A 32 -7.75 -2.65 18.19
C ALA A 32 -8.35 -3.31 16.94
N GLY A 33 -9.52 -2.84 16.47
CA GLY A 33 -10.13 -3.30 15.22
C GLY A 33 -9.23 -3.10 14.01
N THR A 34 -8.73 -1.87 13.82
CA THR A 34 -7.81 -1.52 12.74
C THR A 34 -6.54 -2.38 12.75
N VAL A 35 -5.92 -2.53 13.91
CA VAL A 35 -4.72 -3.36 14.06
C VAL A 35 -5.05 -4.81 13.70
N CYS A 36 -6.15 -5.37 14.22
CA CYS A 36 -6.52 -6.75 13.94
C CYS A 36 -6.72 -7.02 12.44
N VAL A 37 -7.44 -6.14 11.72
CA VAL A 37 -7.63 -6.26 10.26
C VAL A 37 -6.30 -6.26 9.51
N ARG A 38 -5.35 -5.38 9.89
CA ARG A 38 -4.01 -5.33 9.27
C ARG A 38 -3.22 -6.60 9.52
N TYR A 39 -3.33 -7.19 10.71
CA TYR A 39 -2.68 -8.46 11.04
C TYR A 39 -3.28 -9.61 10.23
N ILE A 40 -4.62 -9.69 10.12
CA ILE A 40 -5.28 -10.70 9.28
C ILE A 40 -4.75 -10.62 7.86
N VAL A 41 -4.78 -9.44 7.22
CA VAL A 41 -4.29 -9.29 5.84
C VAL A 41 -2.79 -9.56 5.73
N THR A 42 -1.99 -9.25 6.74
CA THR A 42 -0.55 -9.53 6.70
C THR A 42 -0.25 -11.03 6.71
N TYR A 43 -1.00 -11.84 7.46
CA TYR A 43 -0.64 -13.24 7.74
C TYR A 43 -1.56 -14.28 7.11
N VAL A 44 -2.76 -13.90 6.68
CA VAL A 44 -3.79 -14.79 6.11
C VAL A 44 -4.05 -14.34 4.67
N HIS A 45 -3.32 -14.92 3.73
CA HIS A 45 -3.39 -14.58 2.30
C HIS A 45 -4.48 -15.42 1.63
N SER A 46 -5.74 -15.06 1.89
CA SER A 46 -6.90 -15.77 1.37
C SER A 46 -7.71 -14.88 0.42
N PRO A 47 -7.92 -15.29 -0.85
CA PRO A 47 -8.70 -14.52 -1.83
C PRO A 47 -10.14 -14.25 -1.37
N ARG A 48 -10.66 -15.08 -0.46
CA ARG A 48 -12.02 -14.96 0.09
C ARG A 48 -12.21 -13.71 0.96
N LEU A 49 -11.13 -13.13 1.49
CA LEU A 49 -11.19 -11.91 2.29
C LEU A 49 -11.33 -10.65 1.43
N VAL A 50 -10.86 -10.70 0.18
CA VAL A 50 -10.82 -9.54 -0.72
C VAL A 50 -12.21 -8.93 -0.93
N PRO A 51 -13.27 -9.71 -1.27
CA PRO A 51 -14.61 -9.15 -1.47
C PRO A 51 -15.13 -8.34 -0.27
N VAL A 52 -14.90 -8.83 0.95
CA VAL A 52 -15.35 -8.15 2.19
C VAL A 52 -14.62 -6.82 2.37
N ILE A 53 -13.31 -6.80 2.15
CA ILE A 53 -12.47 -5.59 2.25
C ILE A 53 -12.89 -4.56 1.20
N VAL A 54 -12.94 -4.95 -0.08
CA VAL A 54 -13.20 -4.00 -1.18
C VAL A 54 -14.65 -3.50 -1.17
N THR A 55 -15.62 -4.32 -0.77
CA THR A 55 -17.02 -3.89 -0.64
C THR A 55 -17.17 -2.82 0.44
N ASN A 56 -16.57 -3.03 1.62
CA ASN A 56 -16.62 -2.03 2.69
C ASN A 56 -15.81 -0.78 2.33
N LEU A 57 -14.67 -0.91 1.65
CA LEU A 57 -13.92 0.24 1.16
C LEU A 57 -14.77 1.10 0.21
N THR A 58 -15.50 0.49 -0.71
CA THR A 58 -16.16 1.20 -1.81
C THR A 58 -17.57 1.70 -1.51
N THR A 59 -18.27 1.12 -0.53
CA THR A 59 -19.70 1.37 -0.29
C THR A 59 -20.02 1.83 1.13
N ASN A 60 -19.11 1.69 2.10
CA ASN A 60 -19.41 2.02 3.48
C ASN A 60 -19.52 3.54 3.70
N LYS A 61 -20.52 3.97 4.48
CA LYS A 61 -20.76 5.40 4.74
C LYS A 61 -19.69 6.02 5.66
N SER A 62 -19.07 5.23 6.54
CA SER A 62 -18.02 5.71 7.44
C SER A 62 -16.75 6.06 6.68
N LYS A 63 -16.32 7.33 6.83
CA LYS A 63 -15.05 7.83 6.32
C LYS A 63 -13.88 7.02 6.89
N GLU A 64 -13.91 6.74 8.19
CA GLU A 64 -12.85 6.04 8.92
C GLU A 64 -12.66 4.63 8.37
N ILE A 65 -13.75 3.91 8.09
CA ILE A 65 -13.72 2.58 7.47
C ILE A 65 -13.11 2.67 6.06
N ARG A 66 -13.63 3.54 5.18
CA ARG A 66 -13.12 3.64 3.80
C ARG A 66 -11.64 4.02 3.74
N SER A 67 -11.23 4.98 4.56
CA SER A 67 -9.84 5.46 4.64
C SER A 67 -8.90 4.36 5.16
N THR A 68 -9.28 3.68 6.24
CA THR A 68 -8.50 2.56 6.79
C THR A 68 -8.41 1.39 5.81
N LEU A 69 -9.53 1.01 5.18
CA LEU A 69 -9.53 -0.11 4.24
C LEU A 69 -8.78 0.21 2.93
N SER A 70 -8.68 1.49 2.54
CA SER A 70 -7.81 1.91 1.44
C SER A 70 -6.34 1.66 1.77
N GLU A 71 -5.90 1.91 3.01
CA GLU A 71 -4.56 1.53 3.46
C GLU A 71 -4.37 -0.01 3.49
N VAL A 72 -5.38 -0.74 3.98
CA VAL A 72 -5.36 -2.21 4.01
C VAL A 72 -5.27 -2.79 2.58
N LEU A 73 -5.90 -2.16 1.59
CA LEU A 73 -5.78 -2.55 0.19
C LEU A 73 -4.34 -2.42 -0.33
N VAL A 74 -3.63 -1.34 0.02
CA VAL A 74 -2.20 -1.17 -0.31
C VAL A 74 -1.41 -2.33 0.30
N LEU A 75 -1.60 -2.59 1.59
CA LEU A 75 -0.92 -3.65 2.32
C LEU A 75 -1.14 -5.04 1.69
N LEU A 76 -2.37 -5.31 1.27
CA LEU A 76 -2.75 -6.54 0.59
C LEU A 76 -1.99 -6.71 -0.73
N LEU A 77 -1.97 -5.67 -1.56
CA LEU A 77 -1.30 -5.67 -2.87
C LEU A 77 0.22 -5.71 -2.76
N GLU A 78 0.79 -5.21 -1.67
CA GLU A 78 2.24 -5.26 -1.42
C GLU A 78 2.71 -6.62 -0.92
N LYS A 79 1.88 -7.33 -0.16
CA LYS A 79 2.28 -8.56 0.54
C LYS A 79 1.82 -9.84 -0.12
N TRP A 80 0.74 -9.80 -0.88
CA TRP A 80 0.14 -11.01 -1.44
C TRP A 80 0.71 -11.29 -2.83
N PRO A 81 0.98 -12.57 -3.16
CA PRO A 81 1.45 -12.92 -4.50
C PRO A 81 0.31 -12.76 -5.51
N ALA A 82 0.65 -12.44 -6.77
CA ALA A 82 -0.31 -12.14 -7.83
C ALA A 82 -1.39 -13.24 -7.99
N GLN A 83 -1.00 -14.51 -7.89
CA GLN A 83 -1.92 -15.66 -8.02
C GLN A 83 -3.03 -15.67 -6.96
N THR A 84 -2.79 -15.07 -5.79
CA THR A 84 -3.83 -14.94 -4.75
C THR A 84 -4.86 -13.88 -5.11
N ILE A 85 -4.48 -12.88 -5.90
CA ILE A 85 -5.33 -11.73 -6.25
C ILE A 85 -6.08 -11.93 -7.58
N GLU A 86 -5.52 -12.76 -8.47
CA GLU A 86 -5.97 -12.95 -9.85
C GLU A 86 -7.50 -13.19 -9.98
N LYS A 87 -8.08 -14.02 -9.11
CA LYS A 87 -9.54 -14.30 -9.13
C LYS A 87 -10.41 -13.11 -8.73
N GLN A 88 -9.84 -12.10 -8.09
CA GLN A 88 -10.53 -10.92 -7.56
C GLN A 88 -10.07 -9.63 -8.25
N GLN A 89 -9.36 -9.76 -9.37
CA GLN A 89 -8.68 -8.67 -10.05
C GLN A 89 -9.63 -7.54 -10.45
N GLN A 90 -10.80 -7.86 -11.02
CA GLN A 90 -11.82 -6.87 -11.37
C GLN A 90 -12.30 -6.08 -10.14
N ALA A 91 -12.59 -6.76 -9.04
CA ALA A 91 -13.04 -6.11 -7.81
C ALA A 91 -11.97 -5.19 -7.20
N VAL A 92 -10.70 -5.61 -7.30
CA VAL A 92 -9.54 -4.81 -6.89
C VAL A 92 -9.38 -3.56 -7.77
N ARG A 93 -9.46 -3.69 -9.10
CA ARG A 93 -9.42 -2.55 -10.03
C ARG A 93 -10.50 -1.51 -9.68
N ASP A 94 -11.72 -1.97 -9.47
CA ASP A 94 -12.85 -1.09 -9.14
C ASP A 94 -12.64 -0.42 -7.79
N ALA A 95 -12.09 -1.13 -6.81
CA ALA A 95 -11.73 -0.57 -5.51
C ALA A 95 -10.65 0.51 -5.60
N ILE A 96 -9.60 0.29 -6.40
CA ILE A 96 -8.55 1.29 -6.65
C ILE A 96 -9.15 2.53 -7.30
N ARG A 97 -9.98 2.36 -8.35
CA ARG A 97 -10.66 3.46 -9.03
C ARG A 97 -11.46 4.30 -8.05
N ARG A 98 -12.28 3.67 -7.20
CA ARG A 98 -13.08 4.37 -6.19
C ARG A 98 -12.23 5.04 -5.12
N ALA A 99 -11.17 4.38 -4.64
CA ALA A 99 -10.28 4.96 -3.63
C ALA A 99 -9.61 6.25 -4.15
N CYS A 100 -9.16 6.27 -5.41
CA CYS A 100 -8.51 7.43 -6.03
C CYS A 100 -9.38 8.70 -6.06
N VAL A 101 -10.70 8.53 -6.06
CA VAL A 101 -11.68 9.64 -6.10
C VAL A 101 -12.49 9.77 -4.81
N ASP A 102 -12.08 9.10 -3.72
CA ASP A 102 -12.78 9.21 -2.44
C ASP A 102 -12.78 10.67 -1.94
N ALA A 103 -13.82 11.06 -1.20
CA ALA A 103 -13.92 12.37 -0.58
C ALA A 103 -12.76 12.63 0.41
N ASP A 104 -12.26 11.59 1.09
CA ASP A 104 -11.15 11.69 2.03
C ASP A 104 -9.78 11.71 1.33
N ALA A 105 -8.93 12.68 1.69
CA ALA A 105 -7.62 12.85 1.06
C ALA A 105 -6.65 11.70 1.37
N HIS A 106 -6.74 11.10 2.57
CA HIS A 106 -5.91 9.95 2.93
C HIS A 106 -6.30 8.72 2.10
N ALA A 107 -7.61 8.46 1.96
CA ALA A 107 -8.12 7.41 1.07
C ALA A 107 -7.62 7.58 -0.38
N ARG A 108 -7.70 8.80 -0.94
CA ARG A 108 -7.14 9.09 -2.29
C ARG A 108 -5.66 8.79 -2.40
N ASN A 109 -4.88 9.13 -1.38
CA ASN A 109 -3.45 8.83 -1.34
C ASN A 109 -3.18 7.32 -1.32
N CYS A 110 -3.93 6.57 -0.50
CA CYS A 110 -3.83 5.12 -0.48
C CYS A 110 -4.31 4.51 -1.81
N GLY A 111 -5.33 5.05 -2.46
CA GLY A 111 -5.76 4.63 -3.80
C GLY A 111 -4.64 4.71 -4.83
N ARG A 112 -3.89 5.82 -4.87
CA ARG A 112 -2.73 5.97 -5.76
C ARG A 112 -1.58 5.02 -5.43
N LYS A 113 -1.29 4.81 -4.14
CA LYS A 113 -0.31 3.80 -3.71
C LYS A 113 -0.75 2.39 -4.11
N ALA A 114 -2.03 2.09 -3.98
CA ALA A 114 -2.62 0.81 -4.36
C ALA A 114 -2.51 0.59 -5.87
N TYR A 115 -2.70 1.62 -6.70
CA TYR A 115 -2.45 1.55 -8.14
C TYR A 115 -1.00 1.13 -8.43
N TRP A 116 0.00 1.75 -7.79
CA TRP A 116 1.40 1.37 -8.02
C TRP A 116 1.73 -0.04 -7.54
N ALA A 117 1.17 -0.46 -6.40
CA ALA A 117 1.30 -1.82 -5.91
C ALA A 117 0.66 -2.83 -6.88
N TYR A 118 -0.52 -2.50 -7.39
CA TYR A 118 -1.24 -3.29 -8.37
C TYR A 118 -0.49 -3.42 -9.69
N LYS A 119 0.10 -2.33 -10.19
CA LYS A 119 0.92 -2.32 -11.41
C LYS A 119 2.12 -3.25 -11.36
N ARG A 120 2.72 -3.45 -10.17
CA ARG A 120 3.81 -4.43 -9.99
C ARG A 120 3.34 -5.88 -10.15
N LEU A 121 2.07 -6.16 -9.86
CA LEU A 121 1.49 -7.50 -9.97
C LEU A 121 0.90 -7.75 -11.36
N PHE A 122 0.24 -6.75 -11.96
CA PHE A 122 -0.52 -6.85 -13.20
C PHE A 122 -0.28 -5.63 -14.10
N PRO A 123 0.89 -5.53 -14.77
CA PRO A 123 1.29 -4.32 -15.48
C PRO A 123 0.34 -3.93 -16.62
N ASP A 124 -0.01 -4.87 -17.51
CA ASP A 124 -0.87 -4.58 -18.68
C ASP A 124 -2.26 -4.12 -18.25
N ASP A 125 -2.83 -4.83 -17.27
CA ASP A 125 -4.15 -4.50 -16.74
C ASP A 125 -4.16 -3.18 -15.95
N ALA A 126 -3.04 -2.82 -15.32
CA ALA A 126 -2.90 -1.53 -14.66
C ALA A 126 -2.89 -0.36 -15.68
N GLU A 127 -2.34 -0.54 -16.89
CA GLU A 127 -2.44 0.49 -17.93
C GLU A 127 -3.89 0.70 -18.38
N HIS A 128 -4.65 -0.38 -18.54
CA HIS A 128 -6.08 -0.29 -18.80
C HIS A 128 -6.83 0.40 -17.65
N LEU A 129 -6.48 0.11 -16.39
CA LEU A 129 -7.04 0.82 -15.24
C LEU A 129 -6.71 2.32 -15.28
N PHE A 130 -5.46 2.69 -15.55
CA PHE A 130 -5.02 4.08 -15.63
C PHE A 130 -5.81 4.89 -16.64
N ALA A 131 -6.02 4.33 -17.85
CA ALA A 131 -6.81 4.98 -18.90
C ALA A 131 -8.27 5.25 -18.50
N ASN A 132 -8.80 4.48 -17.54
CA ASN A 132 -10.17 4.61 -17.02
C ASN A 132 -10.27 5.43 -15.72
N LEU A 133 -9.17 6.00 -15.22
CA LEU A 133 -9.19 6.97 -14.13
C LEU A 133 -9.59 8.36 -14.66
N ASP A 134 -10.04 9.24 -13.76
CA ASP A 134 -10.26 10.64 -14.13
C ASP A 134 -8.93 11.38 -14.38
N ALA A 135 -9.00 12.50 -15.09
CA ALA A 135 -7.82 13.28 -15.46
C ALA A 135 -7.03 13.79 -14.24
N ALA A 136 -7.72 14.05 -13.12
CA ALA A 136 -7.09 14.51 -11.89
C ALA A 136 -6.22 13.41 -11.25
N ALA A 137 -6.74 12.19 -11.14
CA ALA A 137 -6.02 11.04 -10.63
C ALA A 137 -4.86 10.64 -11.55
N GLN A 138 -5.08 10.64 -12.87
CA GLN A 138 -4.02 10.38 -13.86
C GLN A 138 -2.84 11.34 -13.69
N LYS A 139 -3.11 12.65 -13.66
CA LYS A 139 -2.09 13.68 -13.49
C LYS A 139 -1.31 13.51 -12.19
N GLN A 140 -1.98 13.13 -11.11
CA GLN A 140 -1.31 12.93 -9.82
C GLN A 140 -0.42 11.69 -9.82
N LEU A 141 -0.86 10.60 -10.45
CA LEU A 141 -0.03 9.41 -10.64
C LEU A 141 1.18 9.71 -11.53
N GLU A 142 1.02 10.43 -12.63
CA GLU A 142 2.15 10.81 -13.50
C GLU A 142 3.20 11.66 -12.77
N ARG A 143 2.76 12.58 -11.90
CA ARG A 143 3.67 13.34 -11.03
C ARG A 143 4.47 12.42 -10.13
N GLU A 144 3.82 11.46 -9.47
CA GLU A 144 4.49 10.49 -8.58
C GLU A 144 5.47 9.59 -9.35
N ARG A 145 5.15 9.20 -10.58
CA ARG A 145 6.05 8.46 -11.48
C ARG A 145 7.36 9.23 -11.72
N ASN A 146 7.25 10.53 -11.98
CA ASN A 146 8.40 11.37 -12.30
C ASN A 146 9.27 11.63 -11.07
N VAL A 147 8.67 11.75 -9.88
CA VAL A 147 9.40 11.93 -8.60
C VAL A 147 10.28 10.70 -8.30
N GLY A 148 9.74 9.47 -8.45
CA GLY A 148 10.56 8.26 -8.26
C GLY A 148 11.70 8.10 -9.27
N SER A 149 11.56 8.71 -10.45
CA SER A 149 12.60 8.70 -11.50
C SER A 149 13.73 9.70 -11.21
N VAL A 150 13.43 10.87 -10.64
CA VAL A 150 14.45 11.88 -10.31
C VAL A 150 15.33 11.49 -9.11
N ASP A 151 14.80 10.79 -8.10
CA ASP A 151 15.62 10.26 -7.00
C ASP A 151 16.66 9.24 -7.49
N SER A 152 16.32 8.47 -8.53
CA SER A 152 17.25 7.53 -9.17
C SER A 152 18.39 8.22 -9.92
N LEU A 153 18.15 9.42 -10.48
CA LEU A 153 19.18 10.23 -11.14
C LEU A 153 20.14 10.89 -10.13
N HIS A 154 19.66 11.26 -8.94
CA HIS A 154 20.50 11.81 -7.89
C HIS A 154 21.44 10.78 -7.25
N HIS A 155 21.04 9.49 -7.18
CA HIS A 155 21.90 8.42 -6.66
C HIS A 155 23.10 8.12 -7.60
N ILE A 156 22.89 8.12 -8.92
CA ILE A 156 23.95 7.93 -9.92
C ILE A 156 24.96 9.12 -9.90
N GLY A 157 24.51 10.32 -9.53
CA GLY A 157 25.36 11.50 -9.42
C GLY A 157 26.34 11.50 -8.24
N GLN A 158 26.10 10.71 -7.19
CA GLN A 158 26.96 10.64 -6.01
C GLN A 158 28.06 9.57 -6.12
N GLU A 159 27.86 8.47 -6.84
CA GLU A 159 28.89 7.42 -7.00
C GLU A 159 30.11 7.87 -7.81
N ARG A 160 30.03 8.98 -8.58
CA ARG A 160 31.18 9.51 -9.33
C ARG A 160 32.13 10.40 -8.52
N ARG A 161 31.90 10.66 -7.23
CA ARG A 161 32.74 11.58 -6.44
C ARG A 161 33.64 10.94 -5.39
N THR A 162 33.72 9.63 -5.28
CA THR A 162 34.56 8.96 -4.26
C THR A 162 35.74 8.20 -4.87
N ILE A 163 36.61 8.91 -5.61
CA ILE A 163 38.01 8.49 -5.78
C ILE A 163 38.90 9.74 -5.65
N THR A 164 39.11 10.21 -4.42
CA THR A 164 40.36 10.92 -4.09
C THR A 164 40.81 10.45 -2.71
N SER A 165 42.00 9.84 -2.68
CA SER A 165 42.66 9.31 -1.48
C SER A 165 43.18 10.45 -0.58
N PRO A 166 43.12 10.34 0.76
CA PRO A 166 43.68 11.35 1.65
C PRO A 166 45.21 11.20 1.75
N ARG A 167 45.94 12.30 1.51
CA ARG A 167 47.38 12.45 1.77
C ARG A 167 47.61 12.54 3.29
N SER A 168 48.48 11.69 3.83
CA SER A 168 48.93 11.71 5.23
C SER A 168 49.87 12.91 5.51
N PRO A 169 49.84 13.53 6.72
CA PRO A 169 50.86 14.49 7.12
C PRO A 169 52.10 13.78 7.70
N SER A 170 53.27 14.26 7.30
CA SER A 170 54.60 13.82 7.77
C SER A 170 54.88 14.31 9.19
N ALA A 171 55.38 13.42 10.06
CA ALA A 171 55.81 13.76 11.42
C ALA A 171 57.23 14.35 11.40
N SER A 172 57.40 15.53 11.98
CA SER A 172 58.71 16.15 12.21
C SER A 172 59.21 15.75 13.60
N VAL A 173 60.32 15.01 13.63
CA VAL A 173 61.15 14.77 14.81
C VAL A 173 62.04 16.00 15.02
N SER A 174 62.09 16.55 16.22
CA SER A 174 63.25 17.34 16.67
C SER A 174 63.50 17.07 18.14
N GLU A 175 64.62 16.39 18.40
CA GLU A 175 65.29 16.32 19.69
C GLU A 175 65.88 17.69 20.03
N ARG A 176 65.68 18.15 21.26
CA ARG A 176 66.71 18.45 22.28
C ARG A 176 66.07 19.11 23.50
#